data_AF-A0A9X3GR70-F1
#
_entry.id   AF-A0A9X3GR70-F1
#
_cell.length_a   1.000
_cell.length_b   1.000
_cell.length_c   1.000
_cell.angle_alpha   90.00
_cell.angle_beta   90.00
_cell.angle_gamma   90.00
#
_symmetry.space_group_name_H-M   'P 1'
#
loop_
_entity.id
_entity.type
_entity.pdbx_description
1 polymer ?
#
loop_
_entity_poly.entity_id
_entity_poly.type
_entity_poly.pdbx_seq_one_letter_code
_entity_poly.pdbx_strand_id
1 'polypeptide(L)'
;MKKPEIARMHVALAVQDLEAAIEEFTERLGAPPVVVAGGEYALFLVGCLNLSISEIPGQAGKLRHLGFEDTTSSEFTVETDDNGFMWERFTLPQQAQEINERWPGTDWTPSPEQLPTKG
;
A
#
# COMPACT_ATOMS: atom_id res chain seq x y z
N MET A 1 9.89 9.95 23.06
CA MET A 1 9.47 9.11 21.93
C MET A 1 10.30 9.49 20.72
N LYS A 2 10.78 8.52 19.94
CA LYS A 2 11.49 8.83 18.68
C LYS A 2 10.48 9.44 17.70
N LYS A 3 10.85 10.50 17.00
CA LYS A 3 9.99 11.14 16.01
C LYS A 3 9.83 10.19 14.81
N PRO A 4 8.61 10.02 14.27
CA PRO A 4 8.41 9.20 13.07
C PRO A 4 9.14 9.80 11.87
N GLU A 5 9.61 8.92 10.98
CA GLU A 5 10.25 9.29 9.71
C GLU A 5 9.34 8.82 8.57
N ILE A 6 8.40 9.68 8.20
CA ILE A 6 7.39 9.38 7.19
C ILE A 6 8.02 9.44 5.79
N ALA A 7 8.07 8.29 5.12
CA ALA A 7 8.56 8.16 3.77
C ALA A 7 7.45 8.34 2.73
N ARG A 8 6.30 7.68 2.94
CA ARG A 8 5.17 7.71 1.99
C ARG A 8 3.83 7.77 2.70
N MET A 9 2.87 8.42 2.03
CA MET A 9 1.46 8.35 2.36
C MET A 9 0.89 7.07 1.76
N HIS A 10 0.29 6.24 2.61
CA HIS A 10 -0.44 5.06 2.17
C HIS A 10 -1.92 5.39 1.91
N VAL A 11 -2.43 4.94 0.77
CA VAL A 11 -3.85 5.05 0.41
C VAL A 11 -4.29 3.70 -0.13
N ALA A 12 -5.37 3.15 0.44
CA ALA A 12 -5.95 1.90 -0.03
C ALA A 12 -7.35 2.14 -0.59
N LEU A 13 -7.57 1.74 -1.84
CA LEU A 13 -8.84 1.93 -2.54
C LEU A 13 -9.48 0.59 -2.91
N ALA A 14 -10.80 0.58 -2.91
CA ALA A 14 -11.59 -0.50 -3.50
C ALA A 14 -11.92 -0.16 -4.97
N VAL A 15 -11.68 -1.11 -5.87
CA VAL A 15 -11.94 -0.99 -7.31
C VAL A 15 -12.95 -2.04 -7.77
N GLN A 16 -13.56 -1.81 -8.93
CA GLN A 16 -14.58 -2.70 -9.49
C GLN A 16 -13.98 -3.93 -10.19
N ASP A 17 -12.86 -3.74 -10.88
CA ASP A 17 -12.14 -4.73 -11.67
C ASP A 17 -10.66 -4.39 -11.56
N LEU A 18 -9.84 -5.36 -11.15
CA LEU A 18 -8.43 -5.10 -10.88
C LEU A 18 -7.64 -4.79 -12.16
N GLU A 19 -7.86 -5.55 -13.23
CA GLU A 19 -7.07 -5.44 -14.46
C GLU A 19 -7.26 -4.07 -15.10
N ALA A 20 -8.53 -3.64 -15.28
CA ALA A 20 -8.86 -2.32 -15.79
C ALA A 20 -8.33 -1.20 -14.88
N ALA A 21 -8.40 -1.38 -13.55
CA ALA A 21 -7.86 -0.41 -12.62
C ALA A 21 -6.32 -0.31 -12.69
N ILE A 22 -5.61 -1.44 -12.85
CA ILE A 22 -4.15 -1.44 -13.03
C ILE A 22 -3.78 -0.64 -14.28
N GLU A 23 -4.47 -0.84 -15.40
CA GLU A 23 -4.22 -0.07 -16.63
C GLU A 23 -4.42 1.43 -16.40
N GLU A 24 -5.55 1.82 -15.81
CA GLU A 24 -5.88 3.23 -15.54
C GLU A 24 -4.87 3.88 -14.58
N PHE A 25 -4.55 3.22 -13.46
CA PHE A 25 -3.59 3.77 -12.50
C PHE A 25 -2.17 3.80 -13.04
N THR A 26 -1.78 2.84 -13.89
CA THR A 26 -0.49 2.86 -14.58
C THR A 26 -0.36 4.07 -15.48
N GLU A 27 -1.40 4.40 -16.26
CA GLU A 27 -1.42 5.61 -17.11
C GLU A 27 -1.36 6.88 -16.26
N ARG A 28 -2.17 6.98 -15.20
CA ARG A 28 -2.23 8.17 -14.34
C ARG A 28 -0.93 8.41 -13.56
N LEU A 29 -0.28 7.35 -13.10
CA LEU A 29 0.91 7.42 -12.26
C LEU A 29 2.21 7.38 -13.08
N GLY A 30 2.15 6.97 -14.34
CA GLY A 30 3.32 6.81 -15.21
C GLY A 30 4.24 5.64 -14.82
N ALA A 31 3.76 4.71 -13.99
CA ALA A 31 4.52 3.56 -13.52
C ALA A 31 3.60 2.34 -13.27
N PRO A 32 4.04 1.11 -13.59
CA PRO A 32 3.29 -0.11 -13.29
C PRO A 32 3.27 -0.40 -11.78
N PRO A 33 2.38 -1.31 -11.31
CA PRO A 33 2.44 -1.77 -9.93
C PRO A 33 3.76 -2.49 -9.65
N VAL A 34 4.25 -2.37 -8.42
CA VAL A 34 5.45 -3.07 -7.94
C VAL A 34 5.16 -4.51 -7.52
N VAL A 35 3.88 -4.81 -7.24
CA VAL A 35 3.38 -6.17 -6.99
C VAL A 35 1.90 -6.25 -7.34
N VAL A 36 1.51 -7.40 -7.89
CA VAL A 36 0.12 -7.84 -8.07
C VAL A 36 -0.02 -9.17 -7.33
N ALA A 37 -1.04 -9.31 -6.49
CA ALA A 37 -1.20 -10.45 -5.59
C ALA A 37 -2.64 -11.00 -5.60
N GLY A 38 -2.77 -12.32 -5.51
CA GLY A 38 -4.06 -13.00 -5.34
C GLY A 38 -5.09 -12.84 -6.48
N GLY A 39 -4.74 -12.17 -7.58
CA GLY A 39 -5.69 -11.77 -8.62
C GLY A 39 -6.68 -10.69 -8.20
N GLU A 40 -6.51 -10.08 -7.01
CA GLU A 40 -7.44 -9.10 -6.44
C GLU A 40 -6.76 -7.87 -5.82
N TYR A 41 -5.43 -7.80 -5.87
CA TYR A 41 -4.65 -6.73 -5.24
C TYR A 41 -3.50 -6.25 -6.12
N ALA A 42 -3.24 -4.95 -6.11
CA ALA A 42 -2.02 -4.36 -6.65
C ALA A 42 -1.51 -3.22 -5.77
N LEU A 43 -0.19 -3.06 -5.74
CA LEU A 43 0.50 -1.99 -5.01
C LEU A 43 1.37 -1.18 -5.98
N PHE A 44 1.27 0.14 -5.88
CA PHE A 44 2.09 1.11 -6.61
C PHE A 44 2.94 1.92 -5.62
N LEU A 45 4.20 2.13 -5.98
CA LEU A 45 5.11 3.01 -5.23
C LEU A 45 5.61 4.10 -6.18
N VAL A 46 5.17 5.35 -5.98
CA VAL A 46 5.51 6.47 -6.87
C VAL A 46 5.81 7.71 -6.04
N GLY A 47 7.08 8.11 -5.99
CA GLY A 47 7.52 9.24 -5.15
C GLY A 47 7.16 9.04 -3.68
N CYS A 48 6.34 9.94 -3.12
CA CYS A 48 5.83 9.87 -1.76
C CYS A 48 4.49 9.11 -1.62
N LEU A 49 4.02 8.44 -2.68
CA LEU A 49 2.77 7.67 -2.68
C LEU A 49 3.04 6.17 -2.56
N ASN A 50 2.35 5.53 -1.62
CA ASN A 50 2.19 4.09 -1.50
C ASN A 50 0.69 3.79 -1.72
N LEU A 51 0.30 3.44 -2.94
CA LEU A 51 -1.10 3.24 -3.30
C LEU A 51 -1.39 1.75 -3.45
N SER A 52 -2.34 1.22 -2.66
CA SER A 52 -2.91 -0.09 -2.92
C SER A 52 -4.31 0.01 -3.51
N ILE A 53 -4.61 -0.86 -4.45
CA ILE A 53 -5.95 -1.08 -4.97
C ILE A 53 -6.34 -2.53 -4.74
N SER A 54 -7.60 -2.76 -4.42
CA SER A 54 -8.14 -4.12 -4.32
C SER A 54 -9.51 -4.23 -4.97
N GLU A 55 -9.72 -5.31 -5.71
CA GLU A 55 -11.01 -5.59 -6.33
C GLU A 55 -12.04 -5.94 -5.27
N ILE A 56 -13.00 -5.02 -5.07
CA ILE A 56 -14.13 -5.19 -4.17
C ILE A 56 -15.34 -4.56 -4.87
N PRO A 57 -16.02 -5.29 -5.78
CA PRO A 57 -17.10 -4.77 -6.62
C PRO A 57 -18.18 -3.97 -5.87
N GLY A 58 -18.61 -4.46 -4.71
CA GLY A 58 -19.62 -3.78 -3.88
C GLY A 58 -19.15 -2.50 -3.18
N GLN A 59 -17.87 -2.17 -3.25
CA GLN A 59 -17.25 -1.01 -2.61
C GLN A 59 -16.39 -0.20 -3.58
N ALA A 60 -16.53 -0.40 -4.89
CA ALA A 60 -15.75 0.32 -5.88
C ALA A 60 -15.85 1.85 -5.70
N GLY A 61 -14.70 2.54 -5.81
CA GLY A 61 -14.59 3.98 -5.61
C GLY A 61 -14.57 4.42 -4.14
N LYS A 62 -14.50 3.48 -3.19
CA LYS A 62 -14.37 3.78 -1.75
C LYS A 62 -12.91 3.75 -1.30
N LEU A 63 -12.60 4.65 -0.38
CA LEU A 63 -11.40 4.59 0.45
C LEU A 63 -11.59 3.45 1.48
N ARG A 64 -10.60 2.57 1.58
CA ARG A 64 -10.58 1.48 2.57
C ARG A 64 -9.85 1.87 3.84
N HIS A 65 -8.65 2.42 3.71
CA HIS A 65 -7.85 2.95 4.79
C HIS A 65 -6.78 3.90 4.26
N LEU A 66 -6.23 4.68 5.18
CA LEU A 66 -5.06 5.51 4.99
C LEU A 66 -3.91 4.91 5.79
N GLY A 67 -2.71 5.43 5.59
CA GLY A 67 -1.60 5.06 6.45
C GLY A 67 -0.33 5.82 6.15
N PHE A 68 0.71 5.43 6.87
CA PHE A 68 2.05 5.95 6.65
C PHE A 68 3.06 4.82 6.59
N GLU A 69 3.87 4.87 5.52
CA GLU A 69 5.14 4.16 5.50
C GLU A 69 6.13 4.97 6.37
N ASP A 70 6.40 4.47 7.58
CA ASP A 70 7.29 5.07 8.58
C ASP A 70 8.51 4.17 8.78
N THR A 71 9.70 4.63 8.37
CA THR A 71 10.95 3.86 8.43
C THR A 71 11.40 3.56 9.86
N THR A 72 10.80 4.21 10.86
CA THR A 72 11.09 4.00 12.28
C THR A 72 10.09 3.10 12.98
N SER A 73 9.04 2.63 12.30
CA SER A 73 8.04 1.76 12.93
C SER A 73 8.66 0.42 13.33
N SER A 74 8.44 0.01 14.57
CA SER A 74 8.89 -1.30 15.07
C SER A 74 7.93 -2.43 14.70
N GLU A 75 6.66 -2.10 14.44
CA GLU A 75 5.60 -3.06 14.15
C GLU A 75 4.59 -2.45 13.16
N PHE A 76 3.78 -3.32 12.55
CA PHE A 76 2.61 -2.91 11.79
C PHE A 76 1.48 -2.58 12.77
N THR A 77 0.89 -1.40 12.65
CA THR A 77 -0.21 -0.97 13.54
C THR A 77 -1.43 -0.58 12.72
N VAL A 78 -2.60 -0.79 13.32
CA VAL A 78 -3.90 -0.38 12.77
C VAL A 78 -4.67 0.34 13.87
N GLU A 79 -5.16 1.53 13.57
CA GLU A 79 -6.04 2.30 14.46
C GLU A 79 -7.20 2.91 13.69
N THR A 80 -8.24 3.35 14.38
CA THR A 80 -9.34 4.12 13.78
C THR A 80 -9.40 5.48 14.47
N ASP A 81 -9.39 6.55 13.70
CA ASP A 81 -9.46 7.90 14.24
C ASP A 81 -10.89 8.32 14.61
N ASP A 82 -11.03 9.48 15.26
CA ASP A 82 -12.34 10.03 15.65
C ASP A 82 -13.24 10.38 14.46
N ASN A 83 -12.70 10.41 13.24
CA ASN A 83 -13.47 10.65 12.01
C ASN A 83 -13.92 9.34 11.35
N GLY A 84 -13.51 8.19 11.88
CA GLY A 84 -13.83 6.86 11.35
C GLY A 84 -12.92 6.39 10.23
N PHE A 85 -11.78 7.05 9.98
CA PHE A 85 -10.78 6.52 9.06
C PHE A 85 -9.90 5.49 9.77
N MET A 86 -9.74 4.34 9.12
CA MET A 86 -8.73 3.37 9.53
C MET A 86 -7.36 3.84 9.03
N TRP A 87 -6.39 3.84 9.95
CA TRP A 87 -5.01 4.24 9.72
C TRP A 87 -4.07 3.08 9.96
N GLU A 88 -3.17 2.85 9.02
CA GLU A 88 -2.08 1.89 9.14
C GLU A 88 -0.74 2.61 9.32
N ARG A 89 0.18 2.02 10.08
CA ARG A 89 1.57 2.47 10.11
C ARG A 89 2.51 1.30 10.11
N PHE A 90 3.46 1.34 9.19
CA PHE A 90 4.34 0.22 8.89
C PHE A 90 5.62 0.68 8.18
N THR A 91 6.60 -0.22 8.10
CA THR A 91 7.72 -0.14 7.17
C THR A 91 7.38 -0.89 5.88
N LEU A 92 8.04 -0.57 4.76
CA LEU A 92 7.83 -1.31 3.50
C LEU A 92 8.08 -2.83 3.62
N PRO A 93 9.12 -3.30 4.35
CA PRO A 93 9.29 -4.72 4.62
C PRO A 93 8.12 -5.35 5.40
N GLN A 94 7.51 -4.64 6.35
CA GLN A 94 6.33 -5.14 7.06
C GLN A 94 5.12 -5.24 6.12
N GLN A 95 4.90 -4.27 5.24
CA GLN A 95 3.85 -4.36 4.22
C GLN A 95 4.09 -5.55 3.27
N ALA A 96 5.34 -5.79 2.88
CA ALA A 96 5.69 -6.96 2.07
C ALA A 96 5.41 -8.28 2.78
N GLN A 97 5.69 -8.35 4.09
CA GLN A 97 5.34 -9.50 4.91
C GLN A 97 3.82 -9.73 4.92
N GLU A 98 3.02 -8.70 5.21
CA GLU A 98 1.55 -8.78 5.18
C GLU A 98 1.00 -9.26 3.83
N ILE A 99 1.56 -8.74 2.72
CA ILE A 99 1.17 -9.17 1.36
C ILE A 99 1.45 -10.66 1.16
N ASN A 100 2.64 -11.14 1.54
CA ASN A 100 3.01 -12.54 1.36
C ASN A 100 2.25 -13.48 2.31
N GLU A 101 1.91 -13.02 3.51
CA GLU A 101 1.09 -13.78 4.46
C GLU A 101 -0.37 -13.88 3.97
N ARG A 102 -0.91 -12.78 3.43
CA ARG A 102 -2.28 -12.73 2.92
C ARG A 102 -2.45 -13.49 1.60
N TRP A 103 -1.46 -13.40 0.71
CA TRP A 103 -1.45 -14.09 -0.57
C TRP A 103 -0.17 -14.92 -0.74
N PRO A 104 -0.15 -16.14 -0.16
CA PRO A 104 0.99 -17.05 -0.28
C PRO A 104 1.36 -17.30 -1.74
N GLY A 105 2.67 -17.28 -2.05
CA GLY A 105 3.21 -17.46 -3.40
C GLY A 105 3.37 -16.17 -4.20
N THR A 106 3.02 -15.01 -3.64
CA THR A 106 3.37 -13.70 -4.22
C THR A 106 4.88 -13.48 -4.20
N ASP A 107 5.56 -13.95 -3.15
CA ASP A 107 7.01 -13.90 -2.92
C ASP A 107 7.64 -12.53 -3.20
N TRP A 108 6.89 -11.45 -2.95
CA TRP A 108 7.36 -10.10 -3.21
C TRP A 108 8.26 -9.62 -2.07
N THR A 109 9.46 -9.18 -2.44
CA THR A 109 10.40 -8.52 -1.54
C THR A 109 10.77 -7.16 -2.13
N PRO A 110 10.66 -6.05 -1.37
CA PRO A 110 11.02 -4.74 -1.88
C PRO A 110 12.49 -4.69 -2.30
N SER A 111 12.75 -4.15 -3.49
CA SER A 111 14.13 -3.93 -3.93
C SER A 111 14.79 -2.80 -3.13
N PRO A 112 16.13 -2.75 -3.07
CA PRO A 112 16.84 -1.63 -2.43
C PRO A 112 16.45 -0.25 -2.96
N GLU A 113 16.04 -0.16 -4.23
CA GLU A 113 15.59 1.10 -4.87
C GLU A 113 14.17 1.50 -4.44
N GLN A 114 13.35 0.54 -4.02
CA GLN A 114 12.00 0.78 -3.51
C GLN A 114 11.98 1.16 -2.04
N LEU A 115 13.03 0.81 -1.29
CA LEU A 115 13.16 1.21 0.10
C LEU A 115 13.37 2.74 0.19
N PRO A 116 12.72 3.43 1.14
CA PRO A 116 12.98 4.83 1.38
C PRO A 116 14.45 5.07 1.68
N THR A 117 15.05 6.03 0.99
CA THR A 117 16.36 6.54 1.39
C THR A 117 16.20 7.33 2.69
N LYS A 118 17.14 7.15 3.62
CA LYS A 118 17.22 8.04 4.78
C LYS A 118 17.48 9.45 4.28
N GLY A 119 16.55 10.37 4.57
CA GLY A 119 16.75 11.80 4.39
C GLY A 119 17.77 12.37 5.37
#